data_AF-A0A946BHC6-F1
#
_entry.id   AF-A0A946BHC6-F1
#
_cell.length_a   1.000
_cell.length_b   1.000
_cell.length_c   1.000
_cell.angle_alpha   90.00
_cell.angle_beta   90.00
_cell.angle_gamma   90.00
#
_symmetry.space_group_name_H-M   'P 1'
#
loop_
_entity.id
_entity.type
_entity.pdbx_description
1 polymer ?
#
loop_
_entity_poly.entity_id
_entity_poly.type
_entity_poly.pdbx_seq_one_letter_code
_entity_poly.pdbx_strand_id
1 'polypeptide(L)'
;MVKNSMILFVCMFFIATCEKTNNKEFVLFDFESESVLDEFHWKCHTLFSLSDDHAVHGEKSLKLELFPSSYPGLSPKLKHHDWRGYGSFCFDVVNPSPEPVSIVLRIDDKKEA
;
A
#
# COMPACT_ATOMS: atom_id res chain seq x y z
N MET A 1 -37.48 -45.95 19.80
CA MET A 1 -37.38 -44.63 20.49
C MET A 1 -35.91 -44.24 20.52
N VAL A 2 -35.58 -43.03 20.04
CA VAL A 2 -34.25 -42.37 20.11
C VAL A 2 -33.09 -43.05 19.37
N LYS A 3 -33.04 -42.94 18.03
CA LYS A 3 -31.76 -43.13 17.30
C LYS A 3 -31.58 -42.23 16.07
N ASN A 4 -32.67 -41.75 15.47
CA ASN A 4 -32.61 -40.86 14.30
C ASN A 4 -32.65 -39.36 14.64
N SER A 5 -32.80 -38.98 15.91
CA SER A 5 -32.91 -37.57 16.32
C SER A 5 -31.57 -36.92 16.69
N MET A 6 -30.47 -37.68 16.74
CA MET A 6 -29.15 -37.21 17.17
C MET A 6 -28.16 -37.03 16.01
N ILE A 7 -28.62 -37.07 14.76
CA ILE A 7 -27.78 -36.80 13.58
C ILE A 7 -28.10 -35.43 12.97
N LEU A 8 -29.34 -34.94 13.15
CA LEU A 8 -29.74 -33.64 12.62
C LEU A 8 -29.12 -32.45 13.36
N PHE A 9 -28.70 -32.62 14.61
CA PHE A 9 -28.11 -31.56 15.42
C PHE A 9 -26.63 -31.28 15.10
N VAL A 10 -25.93 -32.23 14.46
CA VAL A 10 -24.51 -32.10 14.14
C VAL A 10 -24.28 -31.27 12.87
N CYS A 11 -25.26 -31.24 11.95
CA CYS A 11 -25.14 -30.47 10.71
C CYS A 11 -25.36 -28.96 10.89
N MET A 12 -25.94 -28.51 12.01
CA MET A 12 -26.23 -27.09 12.27
C MET A 12 -25.07 -26.31 12.90
N PHE A 13 -23.97 -26.97 13.30
CA PHE A 13 -22.79 -26.30 13.89
C PHE A 13 -21.68 -25.98 12.89
N PHE A 14 -21.82 -26.41 11.63
CA PHE A 14 -20.92 -26.02 10.53
C PHE A 14 -21.49 -24.86 9.71
N ILE A 15 -22.18 -23.92 10.34
CA ILE A 15 -22.36 -22.60 9.73
C ILE A 15 -21.00 -21.94 9.82
N ALA A 16 -20.25 -22.06 8.72
CA ALA A 16 -18.97 -21.43 8.52
C ALA A 16 -19.05 -19.98 9.03
N THR A 17 -18.32 -19.69 10.09
CA THR A 17 -17.95 -18.32 10.42
C THR A 17 -17.13 -17.84 9.24
N CYS A 18 -17.78 -17.16 8.29
CA CYS A 18 -17.08 -16.26 7.40
C CYS A 18 -16.59 -15.14 8.33
N GLU A 19 -15.43 -15.36 8.95
CA GLU A 19 -14.73 -14.33 9.68
C GLU A 19 -14.36 -13.32 8.61
N LYS A 20 -15.18 -12.27 8.49
CA LYS A 20 -14.89 -11.13 7.64
C LYS A 20 -13.57 -10.59 8.16
N THR A 21 -12.48 -11.00 7.53
CA THR A 21 -11.14 -10.56 7.87
C THR A 21 -11.19 -9.07 7.63
N ASN A 22 -11.32 -8.30 8.72
CA ASN A 22 -11.29 -6.86 8.66
C ASN A 22 -9.83 -6.54 8.41
N ASN A 23 -9.44 -6.61 7.13
CA ASN A 23 -8.08 -6.33 6.70
C ASN A 23 -7.86 -4.86 7.05
N LYS A 24 -7.20 -4.67 8.20
CA LYS A 24 -6.84 -3.34 8.65
C LYS A 24 -5.79 -2.85 7.67
N GLU A 25 -6.19 -1.94 6.80
CA GLU A 25 -5.29 -1.25 5.90
C GLU A 25 -4.79 0.01 6.59
N PHE A 26 -3.49 0.26 6.45
CA PHE A 26 -2.87 1.48 6.92
C PHE A 26 -2.30 2.22 5.72
N VAL A 27 -2.99 3.28 5.31
CA VAL A 27 -2.61 4.08 4.15
C VAL A 27 -1.47 5.01 4.54
N LEU A 28 -0.34 4.86 3.86
CA LEU A 28 0.83 5.72 4.06
C LEU A 28 0.68 7.04 3.29
N PHE A 29 0.28 6.95 2.02
CA PHE A 29 0.09 8.08 1.12
C PHE A 29 -1.10 7.78 0.20
N ASP A 30 -2.16 8.59 0.29
CA ASP A 30 -3.34 8.51 -0.59
C ASP A 30 -3.24 9.44 -1.81
N PHE A 31 -2.36 10.44 -1.75
CA PHE A 31 -2.13 11.44 -2.78
C PHE A 31 -3.30 12.41 -3.03
N GLU A 32 -4.24 12.52 -2.10
CA GLU A 32 -5.46 13.34 -2.28
C GLU A 32 -5.27 14.84 -1.95
N SER A 33 -4.13 15.21 -1.37
CA SER A 33 -3.85 16.60 -0.94
C SER A 33 -2.42 17.01 -1.24
N GLU A 34 -2.21 18.24 -1.72
CA GLU A 34 -0.87 18.80 -1.95
C GLU A 34 0.01 18.78 -0.69
N SER A 35 -0.59 18.85 0.50
CA SER A 35 0.14 18.76 1.78
C SER A 35 0.93 17.46 1.95
N VAL A 36 0.57 16.39 1.23
CA VAL A 36 1.33 15.13 1.25
C VAL A 36 2.68 15.29 0.54
N LEU A 37 2.78 16.20 -0.44
CA LEU A 37 4.00 16.44 -1.21
C LEU A 37 5.11 17.02 -0.34
N ASP A 38 4.76 17.71 0.75
CA ASP A 38 5.70 18.22 1.76
C ASP A 38 6.46 17.09 2.49
N GLU A 39 5.95 15.86 2.45
CA GLU A 39 6.61 14.68 3.02
C GLU A 39 7.72 14.13 2.11
N PHE A 40 7.79 14.60 0.86
CA PHE A 40 8.79 14.16 -0.12
C PHE A 40 9.91 15.20 -0.21
N HIS A 41 11.11 14.81 0.21
CA HIS A 41 12.27 15.68 0.07
C HIS A 41 12.62 15.85 -1.41
N TRP A 42 12.60 17.09 -1.91
CA TRP A 42 13.09 17.42 -3.24
C TRP A 42 14.54 16.96 -3.40
N LYS A 43 14.75 15.88 -4.15
CA LYS A 43 16.08 15.52 -4.65
C LYS A 43 16.30 16.22 -5.98
N CYS A 44 17.48 16.79 -6.16
CA CYS A 44 17.88 17.41 -7.42
C CYS A 44 17.66 16.40 -8.57
N HIS A 45 16.98 16.80 -9.65
CA HIS A 45 16.64 15.96 -10.82
C HIS A 45 15.48 14.95 -10.65
N THR A 46 14.55 15.20 -9.72
CA THR A 46 13.28 14.47 -9.65
C THR A 46 12.15 15.48 -9.48
N LEU A 47 11.24 15.53 -10.46
CA LEU A 47 10.04 16.36 -10.39
C LEU A 47 8.86 15.46 -10.00
N PHE A 48 8.01 15.95 -9.11
CA PHE A 48 6.79 15.25 -8.72
C PHE A 48 5.63 16.22 -8.55
N SER A 49 4.42 15.73 -8.82
CA SER A 49 3.18 16.47 -8.67
C SER A 49 2.03 15.50 -8.39
N LEU A 50 0.89 16.02 -7.95
CA LEU A 50 -0.36 15.28 -8.05
C LEU A 50 -0.80 15.21 -9.51
N SER A 51 -1.53 14.15 -9.85
CA SER A 51 -2.15 13.91 -11.15
C SER A 51 -3.46 13.18 -10.98
N ASP A 52 -4.37 13.35 -11.94
CA ASP A 52 -5.66 12.67 -11.99
C ASP A 52 -5.56 11.40 -12.87
N ASP A 53 -4.40 11.20 -13.49
CA ASP A 53 -4.10 10.06 -14.34
C ASP A 53 -3.79 8.84 -13.47
N HIS A 54 -4.30 7.68 -13.89
CA HIS A 54 -4.00 6.37 -13.31
C HIS A 54 -4.24 6.27 -11.78
N ALA A 55 -5.12 7.09 -11.21
CA ALA A 55 -5.55 6.95 -9.82
C ALA A 55 -6.20 5.57 -9.62
N VAL A 56 -5.64 4.77 -8.70
CA VAL A 56 -6.16 3.43 -8.33
C VAL A 56 -7.11 3.51 -7.15
N HIS A 57 -6.86 4.46 -6.25
CA HIS A 57 -7.69 4.78 -5.09
C HIS A 57 -7.93 6.29 -5.06
N GLY A 58 -9.14 6.72 -4.72
CA GLY A 58 -9.50 8.13 -4.69
C GLY A 58 -9.55 8.78 -6.09
N GLU A 59 -9.12 10.04 -6.17
CA GLU A 59 -9.15 10.83 -7.40
C GLU A 59 -7.74 11.18 -7.92
N LYS A 60 -6.71 11.04 -7.09
CA LYS A 60 -5.37 11.54 -7.38
C LYS A 60 -4.29 10.46 -7.24
N SER A 61 -3.18 10.67 -7.93
CA SER A 61 -1.98 9.85 -7.87
C SER A 61 -0.73 10.72 -7.83
N LEU A 62 0.40 10.12 -7.45
CA LEU A 62 1.71 10.78 -7.56
C LEU A 62 2.27 10.57 -8.97
N LYS A 63 2.43 11.67 -9.73
CA LYS A 63 3.21 11.66 -10.96
C LYS A 63 4.68 11.93 -10.64
N LEU A 64 5.56 11.10 -11.19
CA LEU A 64 7.01 11.20 -11.01
C LEU A 64 7.72 11.30 -12.35
N GLU A 65 8.56 12.33 -12.52
CA GLU A 65 9.45 12.47 -13.67
C GLU A 65 10.89 12.24 -13.22
N LEU A 66 11.46 11.13 -13.69
CA LEU A 66 12.82 10.70 -13.36
C LEU A 66 13.80 11.16 -14.44
N PHE A 67 14.71 12.05 -14.07
CA PHE A 67 15.79 12.46 -14.96
C PHE A 67 17.08 11.66 -14.67
N PRO A 68 17.96 11.48 -15.68
CA PRO A 68 19.22 10.79 -15.47
C PRO A 68 20.04 11.37 -14.32
N SER A 69 20.30 10.56 -13.30
CA SER A 69 21.17 10.87 -12.17
C SER A 69 21.72 9.58 -11.57
N SER A 70 22.63 9.67 -10.60
CA SER A 70 23.21 8.46 -9.97
C SER A 70 22.16 7.63 -9.23
N TYR A 71 21.13 8.27 -8.66
CA TYR A 71 20.07 7.62 -7.87
C TYR A 71 18.74 8.42 -7.98
N PRO A 72 18.08 8.41 -9.15
CA PRO A 72 16.82 9.12 -9.33
C PRO A 72 15.71 8.41 -8.55
N GLY A 73 14.83 9.16 -7.89
CA GLY A 73 13.75 8.61 -7.09
C GLY A 73 13.36 9.47 -5.90
N LEU A 74 12.44 8.95 -5.11
CA LEU A 74 11.90 9.61 -3.92
C LEU A 74 12.25 8.84 -2.64
N SER A 75 12.28 9.58 -1.53
CA SER A 75 12.42 9.02 -0.19
C SER A 75 11.48 9.79 0.72
N PRO A 76 10.22 9.34 0.87
CA PRO A 76 9.25 10.05 1.67
C PRO A 76 9.61 9.96 3.16
N LYS A 77 9.29 11.01 3.90
CA LYS A 77 9.37 11.02 5.36
C LYS A 77 8.09 10.40 5.93
N LEU A 78 8.19 9.16 6.39
CA LEU A 78 7.08 8.48 7.05
C LEU A 78 6.72 9.16 8.38
N LYS A 79 5.44 9.42 8.63
CA LYS A 79 4.92 9.89 9.93
C LYS A 79 4.70 8.75 10.93
N HIS A 80 4.43 7.54 10.43
CA HIS A 80 4.13 6.36 11.23
C HIS A 80 5.10 5.23 10.89
N HIS A 81 5.78 4.70 11.91
CA HIS A 81 6.86 3.72 11.75
C HIS A 81 6.57 2.36 12.39
N ASP A 82 5.54 2.26 13.22
CA ASP A 82 5.18 0.99 13.85
C ASP A 82 4.20 0.22 12.96
N TRP A 83 4.72 -0.73 12.20
CA TRP A 83 3.94 -1.60 11.31
C TRP A 83 3.73 -2.99 11.90
N ARG A 84 3.89 -3.17 13.22
CA ARG A 84 3.57 -4.45 13.87
C ARG A 84 2.08 -4.75 13.68
N GLY A 85 1.79 -5.99 13.29
CA GLY A 85 0.42 -6.46 13.02
C GLY A 85 -0.02 -6.33 11.56
N TYR A 86 0.79 -5.76 10.67
CA TYR A 86 0.57 -5.77 9.22
C TYR A 86 1.47 -6.83 8.56
N GLY A 87 0.94 -7.52 7.54
CA GLY A 87 1.65 -8.62 6.86
C GLY A 87 2.26 -8.27 5.50
N SER A 88 1.82 -7.15 4.90
CA SER A 88 2.19 -6.79 3.53
C SER A 88 2.38 -5.28 3.40
N PHE A 89 3.35 -4.89 2.57
CA PHE A 89 3.49 -3.54 2.03
C PHE A 89 3.03 -3.55 0.58
N CYS A 90 2.13 -2.65 0.21
CA CYS A 90 1.53 -2.57 -1.11
C CYS A 90 1.71 -1.16 -1.68
N PHE A 91 1.99 -1.06 -2.97
CA PHE A 91 2.00 0.18 -3.72
C PHE A 91 1.69 -0.13 -5.18
N ASP A 92 0.94 0.76 -5.84
CA ASP A 92 0.60 0.66 -7.25
C ASP A 92 1.51 1.57 -8.07
N VAL A 93 2.04 1.05 -9.19
CA VAL A 93 2.88 1.81 -10.12
C VAL A 93 2.49 1.52 -11.55
N VAL A 94 2.34 2.60 -12.31
CA VAL A 94 2.16 2.55 -13.75
C VAL A 94 3.35 3.27 -14.40
N ASN A 95 4.00 2.61 -15.36
CA ASN A 95 4.96 3.26 -16.25
C ASN A 95 4.23 3.62 -17.56
N PRO A 96 3.90 4.90 -17.82
CA PRO A 96 3.24 5.29 -19.05
C PRO A 96 4.19 5.32 -20.27
N SER A 97 5.51 5.20 -20.05
CA SER A 97 6.51 5.16 -21.11
C SER A 97 6.55 3.79 -21.80
N PRO A 98 6.79 3.73 -23.12
CA PRO A 98 7.07 2.46 -23.80
C PRO A 98 8.40 1.82 -23.38
N GLU A 99 9.33 2.62 -22.85
CA GLU A 99 10.63 2.13 -22.37
C GLU A 99 10.49 1.55 -20.95
N PRO A 100 11.01 0.33 -20.69
CA PRO A 100 10.94 -0.27 -19.37
C PRO A 100 11.77 0.51 -18.36
N VAL A 101 11.24 0.67 -17.15
CA VAL A 101 11.93 1.32 -16.03
C VAL A 101 12.12 0.31 -14.91
N SER A 102 13.36 0.14 -14.45
CA SER A 102 13.67 -0.65 -13.26
C SER A 102 13.54 0.22 -12.03
N ILE A 103 12.69 -0.19 -11.08
CA ILE A 103 12.49 0.49 -9.81
C ILE A 103 13.07 -0.38 -8.69
N VAL A 104 13.75 0.25 -7.75
CA VAL A 104 14.25 -0.40 -6.53
C VAL A 104 13.48 0.15 -5.34
N LEU A 105 12.76 -0.72 -4.64
CA LEU A 105 12.16 -0.40 -3.35
C LEU A 105 13.18 -0.72 -2.25
N ARG A 106 13.50 0.28 -1.42
CA ARG A 106 14.32 0.11 -0.23
C ARG A 106 13.50 0.47 1.00
N ILE A 107 13.45 -0.45 1.96
CA ILE A 107 12.83 -0.26 3.28
C ILE A 107 13.95 -0.43 4.31
N ASP A 108 14.20 0.61 5.08
CA ASP A 108 15.15 0.59 6.19
C ASP A 108 14.37 0.65 7.51
N ASP A 109 14.59 -0.32 8.40
CA ASP A 109 14.13 -0.23 9.79
C ASP A 109 15.21 0.48 10.64
N LYS A 110 14.83 0.93 11.83
CA LYS A 110 15.81 1.41 12.81
C LYS A 110 16.77 0.27 13.12
N LYS A 111 18.08 0.56 13.11
CA LYS A 111 19.04 -0.32 13.78
C LYS A 111 18.63 -0.37 15.26
N GLU A 112 18.61 -1.56 15.85
CA GLU A 112 18.55 -1.69 17.30
C GLU A 112 19.58 -0.73 17.92
N ALA A 113 19.13 0.09 18.88
CA ALA A 113 19.96 1.09 19.56
C ALA A 113 20.86 0.44 20.61
#